data_AF-A0ABD5MSN9-F1
#
_entry.id   AF-A0ABD5MSN9-F1
#
_cell.length_a   1.000
_cell.length_b   1.000
_cell.length_c   1.000
_cell.angle_alpha   90.00
_cell.angle_beta   90.00
_cell.angle_gamma   90.00
#
_symmetry.space_group_name_H-M   'P 1'
#
loop_
_entity.id
_entity.type
_entity.pdbx_description
1 polymer ?
#
loop_
_entity_poly.entity_id
_entity_poly.type
_entity_poly.pdbx_seq_one_letter_code
_entity_poly.pdbx_strand_id
1 'polypeptide(L)'
;MPRQLCVGNGNLLAALDDNLNIRDLYFPFVGTENHVSGHFCKLGVWVDGRFSWIDDTWNKKLSYKQNTLVTEALLRKPELQVEMWVEDCVHHFHDVFLRKVKVRNLSKTEKEVRLFLSHDFHISETDEGITAYYHPDLDAVIHYKKNRYILTGGTSENQGLYEFATGVTEFGNFAGTWKDAEDGRLSNNLVAHGSVDSVISLKTRIAPNDEKEVYSWIATGKRLEEIFKLVGLIKQVGPVNLIRQTGEYFETRVKKGEINFGTLPSEIVGMFKRSLLILRTQIDNRGV
;
A
#
# COMPACT_ATOMS: atom_id res chain seq x y z
N MET A 1 16.04 1.37 -9.78
CA MET A 1 16.10 0.59 -8.52
C MET A 1 15.31 -0.69 -8.71
N PRO A 2 15.78 -1.84 -8.19
CA PRO A 2 15.05 -3.10 -8.28
C PRO A 2 13.66 -3.00 -7.62
N ARG A 3 12.67 -3.68 -8.20
CA ARG A 3 11.36 -3.87 -7.59
C ARG A 3 11.42 -5.15 -6.76
N GLN A 4 11.48 -4.99 -5.44
CA GLN A 4 11.81 -6.08 -4.54
C GLN A 4 10.60 -6.94 -4.18
N LEU A 5 9.42 -6.33 -4.20
CA LEU A 5 8.15 -7.01 -3.97
C LEU A 5 7.16 -6.60 -5.06
N CYS A 6 6.44 -7.58 -5.62
CA CYS A 6 5.41 -7.37 -6.63
C CYS A 6 4.15 -8.14 -6.23
N VAL A 7 3.00 -7.48 -6.27
CA VAL A 7 1.70 -8.06 -5.97
C VAL A 7 0.70 -7.63 -7.03
N GLY A 8 -0.13 -8.56 -7.53
CA GLY A 8 -1.08 -8.25 -8.59
C GLY A 8 -2.07 -9.37 -8.87
N ASN A 9 -3.20 -9.00 -9.48
CA ASN A 9 -4.29 -9.92 -9.84
C ASN A 9 -4.44 -10.11 -11.37
N GLY A 10 -3.65 -9.40 -12.17
CA GLY A 10 -3.70 -9.38 -13.64
C GLY A 10 -4.53 -8.23 -14.24
N ASN A 11 -5.14 -7.39 -13.41
CA ASN A 11 -5.72 -6.10 -13.80
C ASN A 11 -4.99 -4.94 -13.11
N LEU A 12 -4.69 -5.14 -11.81
CA LEU A 12 -3.91 -4.25 -10.97
C LEU A 12 -2.59 -4.93 -10.60
N LEU A 13 -1.48 -4.21 -10.74
CA LEU A 13 -0.14 -4.61 -10.29
C LEU A 13 0.47 -3.46 -9.49
N ALA A 14 0.95 -3.74 -8.28
CA ALA A 14 1.78 -2.84 -7.50
C ALA A 14 3.18 -3.44 -7.31
N ALA A 15 4.20 -2.63 -7.60
CA ALA A 15 5.60 -2.99 -7.42
C ALA A 15 6.26 -2.06 -6.40
N LEU A 16 6.90 -2.65 -5.40
CA LEU A 16 7.51 -1.96 -4.28
C LEU A 16 9.03 -2.06 -4.31
N ASP A 17 9.71 -1.01 -3.90
CA ASP A 17 11.15 -1.07 -3.62
C ASP A 17 11.45 -1.69 -2.25
N ASP A 18 12.73 -1.69 -1.89
CA ASP A 18 13.23 -2.20 -0.62
C ASP A 18 12.88 -1.32 0.59
N ASN A 19 12.32 -0.14 0.37
CA ASN A 19 11.79 0.77 1.38
C ASN A 19 10.26 0.65 1.52
N LEU A 20 9.64 -0.32 0.84
CA LEU A 20 8.19 -0.50 0.75
C LEU A 20 7.45 0.70 0.14
N ASN A 21 8.16 1.54 -0.61
CA ASN A 21 7.52 2.55 -1.43
C ASN A 21 6.86 1.86 -2.62
N ILE A 22 5.63 2.21 -2.95
CA ILE A 22 5.06 1.82 -4.24
C ILE A 22 5.75 2.69 -5.29
N ARG A 23 6.37 2.02 -6.27
CA ARG A 23 7.13 2.68 -7.32
C ARG A 23 6.50 2.50 -8.69
N ASP A 24 5.74 1.43 -8.86
CA ASP A 24 4.87 1.24 -10.02
C ASP A 24 3.49 0.80 -9.57
N LEU A 25 2.46 1.38 -10.19
CA LEU A 25 1.07 1.01 -10.00
C LEU A 25 0.39 0.94 -11.36
N TYR A 26 0.21 -0.27 -11.89
CA TYR A 26 -0.39 -0.48 -13.20
C TYR A 26 -1.87 -0.79 -13.09
N PHE A 27 -2.69 0.00 -13.77
CA PHE A 27 -4.12 -0.23 -13.94
C PHE A 27 -4.59 0.50 -15.22
N PRO A 28 -5.61 0.01 -15.95
CA PRO A 28 -6.32 -1.23 -15.74
C PRO A 28 -5.62 -2.41 -16.43
N PHE A 29 -4.47 -2.21 -17.06
CA PHE A 29 -3.70 -3.23 -17.76
C PHE A 29 -2.29 -3.34 -17.18
N VAL A 30 -1.83 -4.56 -16.94
CA VAL A 30 -0.49 -4.81 -16.43
C VAL A 30 0.54 -4.40 -17.47
N GLY A 31 1.46 -3.50 -17.11
CA GLY A 31 2.57 -3.07 -17.96
C GLY A 31 2.25 -1.96 -18.97
N THR A 32 1.03 -1.41 -18.99
CA THR A 32 0.67 -0.29 -19.89
C THR A 32 0.73 1.05 -19.18
N GLU A 33 -0.26 1.38 -18.35
CA GLU A 33 -0.36 2.70 -17.71
C GLU A 33 0.23 2.63 -16.30
N ASN A 34 1.43 3.18 -16.09
CA ASN A 34 2.01 3.30 -14.74
C ASN A 34 1.52 4.60 -14.06
N HIS A 35 0.66 4.48 -13.05
CA HIS A 35 0.08 5.61 -12.32
C HIS A 35 1.02 6.24 -11.28
N VAL A 36 2.25 5.74 -11.14
CA VAL A 36 3.29 6.31 -10.28
C VAL A 36 4.45 6.85 -11.11
N SER A 37 4.70 6.28 -12.30
CA SER A 37 5.63 6.82 -13.31
C SER A 37 7.05 7.16 -12.81
N GLY A 38 7.58 6.40 -11.84
CA GLY A 38 8.92 6.64 -11.28
C GLY A 38 8.95 7.50 -10.01
N HIS A 39 7.79 7.97 -9.53
CA HIS A 39 7.59 8.70 -8.27
C HIS A 39 7.33 7.75 -7.10
N PHE A 40 7.13 8.28 -5.90
CA PHE A 40 7.10 7.47 -4.67
C PHE A 40 5.76 7.60 -3.97
N CYS A 41 5.07 6.49 -3.77
CA CYS A 41 4.11 6.41 -2.67
C CYS A 41 4.82 5.86 -1.42
N LYS A 42 5.08 6.70 -0.44
CA LYS A 42 5.95 6.38 0.70
C LYS A 42 5.16 5.92 1.91
N LEU A 43 5.82 5.15 2.77
CA LEU A 43 5.36 4.83 4.11
C LEU A 43 6.26 5.52 5.13
N GLY A 44 5.66 6.21 6.08
CA GLY A 44 6.35 6.86 7.20
C GLY A 44 5.64 6.58 8.52
N VAL A 45 6.36 6.77 9.61
CA VAL A 45 5.83 6.64 10.96
C VAL A 45 6.25 7.84 11.80
N TRP A 46 5.31 8.32 12.60
CA TRP A 46 5.56 9.25 13.67
C TRP A 46 5.31 8.55 15.00
N VAL A 47 6.24 8.70 15.94
CA VAL A 47 6.17 8.12 17.29
C VAL A 47 6.56 9.18 18.30
N ASP A 48 5.63 9.57 19.16
CA ASP A 48 5.86 10.49 20.30
C ASP A 48 6.69 11.75 19.95
N GLY A 49 6.38 12.42 18.84
CA GLY A 49 7.08 13.65 18.42
C GLY A 49 8.21 13.45 17.42
N ARG A 50 8.51 12.21 17.01
CA ARG A 50 9.61 11.90 16.08
C ARG A 50 9.08 11.22 14.83
N PHE A 51 9.37 11.81 13.68
CA PHE A 51 9.01 11.27 12.38
C PHE A 51 10.17 10.47 11.75
N SER A 52 9.83 9.43 10.97
CA SER A 52 10.77 8.71 10.11
C SER A 52 10.03 8.13 8.90
N TRP A 53 10.50 8.42 7.69
CA TRP A 53 10.21 7.59 6.52
C TRP A 53 10.85 6.20 6.69
N ILE A 54 10.31 5.19 6.00
CA ILE A 54 11.02 3.91 5.85
C ILE A 54 12.13 4.11 4.82
N ASP A 55 13.37 3.99 5.28
CA ASP A 55 14.59 4.23 4.51
C ASP A 55 15.71 3.28 4.98
N ASP A 56 16.97 3.60 4.65
CA ASP A 56 18.13 2.78 5.01
C ASP A 56 18.50 2.83 6.49
N THR A 57 17.86 3.72 7.27
CA THR A 57 18.04 3.78 8.72
C THR A 57 17.19 2.75 9.47
N TRP A 58 16.40 1.95 8.75
CA TRP A 58 15.59 0.86 9.29
C TRP A 58 16.25 -0.50 9.08
N ASN A 59 16.13 -1.38 10.06
CA ASN A 59 16.45 -2.79 9.88
C ASN A 59 15.28 -3.48 9.18
N LYS A 60 15.50 -3.97 7.96
CA LYS A 60 14.46 -4.47 7.05
C LYS A 60 14.72 -5.92 6.68
N LYS A 61 13.69 -6.78 6.79
CA LYS A 61 13.66 -8.13 6.21
C LYS A 61 12.42 -8.26 5.36
N LEU A 62 12.61 -8.35 4.04
CA LEU A 62 11.52 -8.40 3.07
C LEU A 62 11.34 -9.83 2.57
N SER A 63 10.10 -10.28 2.55
CA SER A 63 9.75 -11.62 2.08
C SER A 63 8.29 -11.66 1.64
N TYR A 64 7.77 -12.86 1.49
CA TYR A 64 6.38 -13.12 1.23
C TYR A 64 5.92 -14.30 2.08
N LYS A 65 4.65 -14.31 2.47
CA LYS A 65 4.03 -15.46 3.10
C LYS A 65 4.14 -16.69 2.19
N GLN A 66 4.44 -17.83 2.80
CA GLN A 66 4.73 -19.07 2.10
C GLN A 66 3.60 -19.42 1.11
N ASN A 67 3.97 -19.71 -0.15
CA ASN A 67 3.03 -20.10 -1.21
C ASN A 67 1.92 -19.08 -1.55
N THR A 68 2.06 -17.79 -1.19
CA THR A 68 1.06 -16.76 -1.51
C THR A 68 1.66 -15.53 -2.20
N LEU A 69 0.84 -14.67 -2.81
CA LEU A 69 1.21 -13.30 -3.21
C LEU A 69 0.81 -12.26 -2.15
N VAL A 70 1.00 -12.61 -0.88
CA VAL A 70 0.97 -11.64 0.23
C VAL A 70 2.41 -11.44 0.67
N THR A 71 2.87 -10.19 0.68
CA THR A 71 4.21 -9.86 1.18
C THR A 71 4.27 -10.02 2.69
N GLU A 72 5.48 -10.13 3.24
CA GLU A 72 5.73 -10.11 4.68
C GLU A 72 7.06 -9.42 4.93
N ALA A 73 6.99 -8.18 5.41
CA ALA A 73 8.14 -7.35 5.71
C ALA A 73 8.22 -7.06 7.21
N LEU A 74 9.36 -7.39 7.82
CA LEU A 74 9.69 -7.03 9.19
C LEU A 74 10.58 -5.79 9.18
N LEU A 75 10.14 -4.72 9.86
CA LEU A 75 10.81 -3.45 9.97
C LEU A 75 11.08 -3.15 11.44
N ARG A 76 12.31 -2.77 11.80
CA ARG A 76 12.63 -2.39 13.18
C ARG A 76 13.41 -1.08 13.25
N LYS A 77 12.96 -0.20 14.15
CA LYS A 77 13.59 1.09 14.45
C LYS A 77 13.91 1.19 15.94
N PRO A 78 15.12 0.78 16.36
CA PRO A 78 15.51 0.78 17.77
C PRO A 78 15.38 2.16 18.44
N GLU A 79 15.68 3.24 17.73
CA GLU A 79 15.65 4.61 18.25
C GLU A 79 14.24 5.09 18.62
N LEU A 80 13.22 4.53 17.95
CA LEU A 80 11.81 4.81 18.23
C LEU A 80 11.17 3.74 19.14
N GLN A 81 11.89 2.65 19.43
CA GLN A 81 11.41 1.47 20.14
C GLN A 81 10.14 0.88 19.52
N VAL A 82 10.10 0.78 18.19
CA VAL A 82 9.00 0.16 17.45
C VAL A 82 9.49 -0.93 16.50
N GLU A 83 8.64 -1.91 16.30
CA GLU A 83 8.77 -2.97 15.31
C GLU A 83 7.46 -3.04 14.52
N MET A 84 7.55 -3.21 13.20
CA MET A 84 6.39 -3.29 12.32
C MET A 84 6.45 -4.53 11.45
N TRP A 85 5.33 -5.24 11.38
CA TRP A 85 5.08 -6.25 10.36
C TRP A 85 4.14 -5.67 9.31
N VAL A 86 4.63 -5.57 8.08
CA VAL A 86 3.88 -5.05 6.94
C VAL A 86 3.53 -6.20 6.00
N GLU A 87 2.24 -6.35 5.71
CA GLU A 87 1.72 -7.31 4.73
C GLU A 87 0.98 -6.55 3.64
N ASP A 88 1.46 -6.68 2.41
CA ASP A 88 0.88 -6.06 1.22
C ASP A 88 0.33 -7.13 0.29
N CYS A 89 -0.82 -6.87 -0.33
CA CYS A 89 -1.33 -7.67 -1.44
C CYS A 89 -2.23 -6.86 -2.36
N VAL A 90 -2.41 -7.32 -3.59
CA VAL A 90 -3.55 -6.93 -4.41
C VAL A 90 -4.60 -8.03 -4.28
N HIS A 91 -5.84 -7.66 -3.98
CA HIS A 91 -6.92 -8.63 -3.82
C HIS A 91 -7.05 -9.50 -5.08
N HIS A 92 -7.14 -10.81 -4.90
CA HIS A 92 -7.05 -11.79 -6.00
C HIS A 92 -8.11 -11.62 -7.10
N PHE A 93 -9.21 -10.93 -6.82
CA PHE A 93 -10.30 -10.66 -7.78
C PHE A 93 -10.67 -9.18 -7.95
N HIS A 94 -10.38 -8.34 -6.95
CA HIS A 94 -10.84 -6.95 -6.93
C HIS A 94 -9.63 -6.04 -7.09
N ASP A 95 -9.78 -4.93 -7.80
CA ASP A 95 -8.68 -4.02 -8.13
C ASP A 95 -8.38 -3.10 -6.94
N VAL A 96 -7.93 -3.72 -5.85
CA VAL A 96 -7.65 -3.12 -4.56
C VAL A 96 -6.31 -3.63 -4.06
N PHE A 97 -5.37 -2.72 -3.86
CA PHE A 97 -4.18 -2.95 -3.06
C PHE A 97 -4.53 -2.77 -1.57
N LEU A 98 -4.09 -3.71 -0.74
CA LEU A 98 -4.32 -3.74 0.70
C LEU A 98 -2.98 -3.81 1.42
N ARG A 99 -2.82 -2.96 2.43
CA ARG A 99 -1.65 -2.93 3.30
C ARG A 99 -2.11 -3.06 4.74
N LYS A 100 -1.64 -4.09 5.42
CA LYS A 100 -1.75 -4.27 6.87
C LYS A 100 -0.42 -3.92 7.50
N VAL A 101 -0.44 -3.06 8.52
CA VAL A 101 0.72 -2.72 9.33
C VAL A 101 0.38 -3.06 10.77
N LYS A 102 1.03 -4.10 11.29
CA LYS A 102 1.02 -4.41 12.72
C LYS A 102 2.19 -3.71 13.37
N VAL A 103 1.91 -2.74 14.24
CA VAL A 103 2.92 -1.99 14.98
C VAL A 103 3.01 -2.53 16.39
N ARG A 104 4.21 -2.87 16.84
CA ARG A 104 4.52 -3.31 18.19
C ARG A 104 5.32 -2.25 18.93
N ASN A 105 4.86 -1.93 20.14
CA ASN A 105 5.58 -1.06 21.06
C ASN A 105 6.60 -1.89 21.87
N LEU A 106 7.88 -1.57 21.75
CA LEU A 106 8.97 -2.26 22.46
C LEU A 106 9.38 -1.53 23.76
N SER A 107 8.71 -0.44 24.13
CA SER A 107 9.01 0.32 25.34
C SER A 107 8.14 -0.11 26.52
N LYS A 108 8.47 0.44 27.70
CA LYS A 108 7.71 0.26 28.95
C LYS A 108 6.64 1.34 29.16
N THR A 109 6.43 2.22 28.19
CA THR A 109 5.46 3.33 28.25
C THR A 109 4.47 3.23 27.09
N GLU A 110 3.26 3.74 27.25
CA GLU A 110 2.36 3.91 26.11
C GLU A 110 3.02 4.76 25.02
N LYS A 111 2.74 4.44 23.76
CA LYS A 111 3.17 5.22 22.60
C LYS A 111 1.98 5.67 21.78
N GLU A 112 2.01 6.92 21.33
CA GLU A 112 1.16 7.38 20.25
C GLU A 112 1.90 7.18 18.93
N VAL A 113 1.30 6.40 18.03
CA VAL A 113 1.85 6.09 16.72
C VAL A 113 0.92 6.62 15.64
N ARG A 114 1.49 7.28 14.64
CA ARG A 114 0.78 7.70 13.43
C ARG A 114 1.51 7.17 12.21
N LEU A 115 0.80 6.44 11.35
CA LEU A 115 1.31 6.05 10.04
C LEU A 115 0.98 7.13 9.03
N PHE A 116 1.91 7.46 8.16
CA PHE A 116 1.74 8.40 7.06
C PHE A 116 1.96 7.67 5.74
N LEU A 117 1.00 7.81 4.82
CA LEU A 117 1.09 7.26 3.48
C LEU A 117 1.03 8.42 2.48
N SER A 118 2.15 8.67 1.80
CA SER A 118 2.19 9.66 0.73
C SER A 118 1.81 9.01 -0.60
N HIS A 119 1.15 9.75 -1.46
CA HIS A 119 0.77 9.30 -2.80
C HIS A 119 1.05 10.40 -3.80
N ASP A 120 2.07 10.16 -4.62
CA ASP A 120 2.45 10.97 -5.75
C ASP A 120 2.04 10.21 -7.02
N PHE A 121 0.80 10.41 -7.45
CA PHE A 121 0.23 9.70 -8.59
C PHE A 121 0.37 10.52 -9.87
N HIS A 122 1.01 9.92 -10.86
CA HIS A 122 1.07 10.42 -12.23
C HIS A 122 0.07 9.62 -13.08
N ILE A 123 -1.22 9.96 -12.97
CA ILE A 123 -2.29 9.16 -13.56
C ILE A 123 -2.17 9.12 -15.09
N SER A 124 -1.94 7.91 -15.61
CA SER A 124 -1.67 7.65 -17.03
C SER A 124 -0.37 8.34 -17.46
N GLU A 125 0.67 8.16 -16.62
CA GLU A 125 2.06 8.54 -16.88
C GLU A 125 2.30 10.05 -17.05
N THR A 126 1.42 10.86 -16.47
CA THR A 126 1.46 12.32 -16.56
C THR A 126 0.97 12.93 -15.25
N ASP A 127 1.53 14.07 -14.88
CA ASP A 127 1.20 14.86 -13.69
C ASP A 127 0.08 15.87 -13.94
N GLU A 128 -0.07 16.36 -15.17
CA GLU A 128 -1.05 17.40 -15.49
C GLU A 128 -2.52 16.95 -15.42
N GLY A 129 -3.41 17.87 -15.02
CA GLY A 129 -4.86 17.67 -15.10
C GLY A 129 -5.40 16.58 -14.17
N ILE A 130 -4.67 16.28 -13.10
CA ILE A 130 -5.13 15.43 -12.01
C ILE A 130 -5.89 16.29 -11.02
N THR A 131 -6.92 15.71 -10.41
CA THR A 131 -7.60 16.30 -9.25
C THR A 131 -7.52 15.34 -8.09
N ALA A 132 -7.03 15.82 -6.96
CA ALA A 132 -7.03 15.11 -5.69
C ALA A 132 -8.05 15.78 -4.76
N TYR A 133 -8.94 15.02 -4.15
CA TYR A 133 -9.88 15.57 -3.17
C TYR A 133 -10.27 14.57 -2.09
N TYR A 134 -10.60 15.07 -0.91
CA TYR A 134 -11.16 14.28 0.17
C TYR A 134 -12.66 14.04 -0.05
N HIS A 135 -13.10 12.79 0.05
CA HIS A 135 -14.49 12.38 -0.07
C HIS A 135 -15.05 11.98 1.32
N PRO A 136 -15.89 12.81 1.95
CA PRO A 136 -16.33 12.61 3.34
C PRO A 136 -17.10 11.31 3.57
N ASP A 137 -18.02 10.91 2.68
CA ASP A 137 -18.81 9.67 2.88
C ASP A 137 -17.95 8.39 2.81
N LEU A 138 -16.87 8.44 2.03
CA LEU A 138 -15.94 7.33 1.88
C LEU A 138 -14.86 7.36 2.96
N ASP A 139 -14.63 8.54 3.56
CA ASP A 139 -13.51 8.87 4.44
C ASP A 139 -12.17 8.50 3.80
N ALA A 140 -11.90 9.10 2.65
CA ALA A 140 -10.79 8.74 1.78
C ALA A 140 -10.39 9.90 0.86
N VAL A 141 -9.18 9.86 0.31
CA VAL A 141 -8.74 10.80 -0.74
C VAL A 141 -8.86 10.12 -2.10
N ILE A 142 -9.42 10.82 -3.08
CA ILE A 142 -9.57 10.34 -4.46
C ILE A 142 -8.72 11.20 -5.37
N HIS A 143 -7.83 10.55 -6.12
CA HIS A 143 -7.18 11.14 -7.28
C HIS A 143 -7.92 10.68 -8.52
N TYR A 144 -8.22 11.59 -9.44
CA TYR A 144 -8.78 11.20 -10.72
C TYR A 144 -8.26 12.05 -11.87
N LYS A 145 -8.24 11.40 -13.05
CA LYS A 145 -8.00 12.03 -14.34
C LYS A 145 -8.82 11.28 -15.38
N LYS A 146 -9.70 11.98 -16.10
CA LYS A 146 -10.62 11.39 -17.08
C LYS A 146 -11.38 10.19 -16.48
N ASN A 147 -11.14 8.98 -16.99
CA ASN A 147 -11.76 7.73 -16.57
C ASN A 147 -10.80 6.85 -15.75
N ARG A 148 -9.92 7.46 -14.95
CA ARG A 148 -9.07 6.76 -13.98
C ARG A 148 -9.32 7.40 -12.62
N TYR A 149 -9.72 6.56 -11.67
CA TYR A 149 -9.96 6.93 -10.29
C TYR A 149 -9.09 6.05 -9.40
N ILE A 150 -8.34 6.67 -8.50
CA ILE A 150 -7.47 6.01 -7.53
C ILE A 150 -7.83 6.57 -6.16
N LEU A 151 -8.44 5.75 -5.33
CA LEU A 151 -8.82 6.10 -3.96
C LEU A 151 -7.79 5.57 -2.98
N THR A 152 -7.37 6.38 -2.02
CA THR A 152 -6.52 6.01 -0.90
C THR A 152 -7.28 6.21 0.41
N GLY A 153 -7.32 5.18 1.24
CA GLY A 153 -8.04 5.20 2.51
C GLY A 153 -7.42 4.26 3.53
N GLY A 154 -7.98 4.24 4.74
CA GLY A 154 -7.49 3.35 5.79
C GLY A 154 -8.34 3.36 7.05
N THR A 155 -7.98 2.50 7.99
CA THR A 155 -8.58 2.45 9.31
C THR A 155 -7.58 1.97 10.36
N SER A 156 -7.76 2.46 11.59
CA SER A 156 -7.07 2.04 12.79
C SER A 156 -8.11 1.86 13.91
N GLU A 157 -8.24 0.65 14.47
CA GLU A 157 -9.12 0.37 15.62
C GLU A 157 -10.57 0.91 15.47
N ASN A 158 -11.12 0.84 14.25
CA ASN A 158 -12.44 1.34 13.82
C ASN A 158 -12.57 2.85 13.60
N GLN A 159 -11.48 3.61 13.71
CA GLN A 159 -11.41 5.00 13.25
C GLN A 159 -10.86 5.02 11.83
N GLY A 160 -11.36 5.93 10.99
CA GLY A 160 -10.87 6.09 9.63
C GLY A 160 -9.62 6.98 9.57
N LEU A 161 -9.57 7.94 8.66
CA LEU A 161 -8.41 8.83 8.53
C LEU A 161 -8.29 9.74 9.76
N TYR A 162 -7.07 9.89 10.28
CA TYR A 162 -6.79 10.80 11.39
C TYR A 162 -6.62 12.24 10.87
N GLU A 163 -5.76 12.40 9.87
CA GLU A 163 -5.54 13.64 9.14
C GLU A 163 -5.24 13.29 7.68
N PHE A 164 -5.42 14.24 6.78
CA PHE A 164 -5.03 14.10 5.38
C PHE A 164 -4.58 15.45 4.84
N ALA A 165 -3.98 15.47 3.66
CA ALA A 165 -3.76 16.69 2.91
C ALA A 165 -3.65 16.36 1.42
N THR A 166 -4.16 17.26 0.58
CA THR A 166 -3.89 17.31 -0.86
C THR A 166 -3.15 18.59 -1.18
N GLY A 167 -2.19 18.55 -2.09
CA GLY A 167 -1.41 19.73 -2.44
C GLY A 167 -0.95 19.72 -3.88
N VAL A 168 -0.53 20.89 -4.34
CA VAL A 168 0.17 21.03 -5.62
C VAL A 168 1.63 20.64 -5.39
N THR A 169 2.13 19.77 -6.25
CA THR A 169 3.53 19.36 -6.27
C THR A 169 4.18 19.84 -7.57
N GLU A 170 5.51 19.83 -7.63
CA GLU A 170 6.30 20.06 -8.85
C GLU A 170 6.07 21.40 -9.57
N PHE A 171 5.41 22.34 -8.90
CA PHE A 171 5.22 23.71 -9.38
C PHE A 171 6.06 24.67 -8.53
N GLY A 172 7.06 25.33 -9.11
CA GLY A 172 7.92 26.28 -8.40
C GLY A 172 8.82 25.63 -7.32
N ASN A 173 8.86 26.21 -6.11
CA ASN A 173 9.68 25.73 -4.99
C ASN A 173 8.93 24.79 -4.01
N PHE A 174 7.70 24.36 -4.33
CA PHE A 174 6.92 23.50 -3.44
C PHE A 174 7.50 22.09 -3.44
N ALA A 175 7.88 21.60 -2.25
CA ALA A 175 8.47 20.27 -2.10
C ALA A 175 7.44 19.14 -2.27
N GLY A 176 6.13 19.43 -2.16
CA GLY A 176 5.02 18.47 -2.12
C GLY A 176 4.44 18.31 -0.71
N THR A 177 3.21 17.78 -0.62
CA THR A 177 2.46 17.54 0.63
C THR A 177 3.15 16.51 1.54
N TRP A 178 3.99 15.62 1.00
CA TRP A 178 4.78 14.69 1.81
C TRP A 178 5.66 15.40 2.85
N LYS A 179 6.08 16.64 2.61
CA LYS A 179 6.88 17.40 3.58
C LYS A 179 6.11 17.79 4.83
N ASP A 180 4.79 18.02 4.71
CA ASP A 180 3.92 18.29 5.86
C ASP A 180 3.95 17.10 6.84
N ALA A 181 4.08 15.86 6.34
CA ALA A 181 4.15 14.68 7.20
C ALA A 181 5.32 14.71 8.20
N GLU A 182 6.43 15.37 7.87
CA GLU A 182 7.67 15.34 8.66
C GLU A 182 7.55 16.11 9.99
N ASP A 183 6.61 17.06 10.10
CA ASP A 183 6.30 17.74 11.35
C ASP A 183 5.23 17.01 12.19
N GLY A 184 4.67 15.93 11.64
CA GLY A 184 3.66 15.08 12.26
C GLY A 184 2.23 15.61 12.19
N ARG A 185 1.95 16.64 11.39
CA ARG A 185 0.62 17.22 11.17
C ARG A 185 0.36 17.44 9.68
N LEU A 186 -0.85 17.11 9.23
CA LEU A 186 -1.28 17.43 7.87
C LEU A 186 -2.19 18.65 7.84
N SER A 187 -2.08 19.42 6.76
CA SER A 187 -2.79 20.70 6.57
C SER A 187 -4.31 20.56 6.39
N ASN A 188 -4.86 19.35 6.18
CA ASN A 188 -6.29 19.10 5.93
C ASN A 188 -6.86 19.86 4.73
N ASN A 189 -6.01 20.13 3.73
CA ASN A 189 -6.44 20.66 2.44
C ASN A 189 -7.35 19.62 1.74
N LEU A 190 -8.57 20.04 1.42
CA LEU A 190 -9.63 19.17 0.92
C LEU A 190 -9.53 18.85 -0.56
N VAL A 191 -8.92 19.72 -1.36
CA VAL A 191 -8.85 19.57 -2.81
C VAL A 191 -7.63 20.28 -3.39
N ALA A 192 -7.04 19.67 -4.43
CA ALA A 192 -6.00 20.26 -5.26
C ALA A 192 -6.19 19.81 -6.74
N HIS A 193 -5.70 20.62 -7.67
CA HIS A 193 -5.75 20.34 -9.12
C HIS A 193 -4.42 20.66 -9.80
N GLY A 194 -4.12 19.97 -10.90
CA GLY A 194 -2.88 20.13 -11.66
C GLY A 194 -1.94 18.95 -11.41
N SER A 195 -0.65 19.24 -11.24
CA SER A 195 0.32 18.30 -10.66
C SER A 195 0.11 18.28 -9.15
N VAL A 196 -0.37 17.15 -8.62
CA VAL A 196 -0.84 17.05 -7.24
C VAL A 196 -0.36 15.79 -6.56
N ASP A 197 -0.11 15.89 -5.25
CA ASP A 197 0.14 14.78 -4.37
C ASP A 197 -0.83 14.81 -3.17
N SER A 198 -0.82 13.72 -2.41
CA SER A 198 -1.56 13.64 -1.16
C SER A 198 -0.82 12.88 -0.08
N VAL A 199 -1.23 13.11 1.16
CA VAL A 199 -0.84 12.28 2.30
C VAL A 199 -2.09 11.97 3.11
N ILE A 200 -2.20 10.72 3.59
CA ILE A 200 -3.17 10.35 4.62
C ILE A 200 -2.43 9.88 5.87
N SER A 201 -3.03 10.06 7.04
CA SER A 201 -2.51 9.54 8.28
C SER A 201 -3.52 8.68 9.05
N LEU A 202 -3.01 7.70 9.79
CA LEU A 202 -3.78 6.78 10.62
C LEU A 202 -3.14 6.72 12.00
N LYS A 203 -3.93 6.92 13.06
CA LYS A 203 -3.45 7.03 14.44
C LYS A 203 -3.85 5.82 15.27
N THR A 204 -2.95 5.34 16.12
CA THR A 204 -3.22 4.34 17.16
C THR A 204 -2.44 4.69 18.44
N ARG A 205 -2.92 4.16 19.57
CA ARG A 205 -2.20 4.19 20.85
C ARG A 205 -1.91 2.77 21.29
N ILE A 206 -0.66 2.51 21.61
CA ILE A 206 -0.16 1.16 21.85
C ILE A 206 0.40 1.09 23.28
N ALA A 207 -0.19 0.23 24.09
CA ALA A 207 0.25 -0.01 25.45
C ALA A 207 1.68 -0.58 25.49
N PRO A 208 2.37 -0.50 26.64
CA PRO A 208 3.71 -1.08 26.79
C PRO A 208 3.76 -2.56 26.39
N ASN A 209 4.71 -2.93 25.53
CA ASN A 209 4.89 -4.31 25.04
C ASN A 209 3.70 -4.91 24.28
N ASP A 210 2.74 -4.09 23.87
CA ASP A 210 1.55 -4.50 23.12
C ASP A 210 1.72 -4.21 21.62
N GLU A 211 0.77 -4.68 20.81
CA GLU A 211 0.73 -4.46 19.36
C GLU A 211 -0.68 -4.08 18.87
N LYS A 212 -0.73 -3.28 17.81
CA LYS A 212 -1.97 -2.84 17.16
C LYS A 212 -1.86 -2.98 15.65
N GLU A 213 -3.00 -3.22 15.01
CA GLU A 213 -3.10 -3.38 13.57
C GLU A 213 -3.77 -2.17 12.94
N VAL A 214 -3.11 -1.64 11.91
CA VAL A 214 -3.58 -0.52 11.09
C VAL A 214 -3.68 -1.01 9.65
N TYR A 215 -4.73 -0.58 8.95
CA TYR A 215 -5.02 -1.02 7.59
C TYR A 215 -5.11 0.18 6.67
N SER A 216 -4.57 0.06 5.46
CA SER A 216 -4.74 1.04 4.38
C SER A 216 -5.00 0.32 3.07
N TRP A 217 -5.60 1.04 2.12
CA TRP A 217 -5.91 0.49 0.81
C TRP A 217 -5.80 1.54 -0.29
N ILE A 218 -5.50 1.05 -1.49
CA ILE A 218 -5.61 1.79 -2.74
C ILE A 218 -6.62 1.05 -3.62
N ALA A 219 -7.77 1.67 -3.90
CA ALA A 219 -8.79 1.12 -4.79
C ALA A 219 -8.76 1.83 -6.14
N THR A 220 -8.74 1.08 -7.24
CA THR A 220 -8.66 1.63 -8.59
C THR A 220 -9.91 1.31 -9.39
N GLY A 221 -10.42 2.29 -10.13
CA GLY A 221 -11.64 2.16 -10.92
C GLY A 221 -11.61 3.02 -12.17
N LYS A 222 -12.44 2.67 -13.16
CA LYS A 222 -12.62 3.47 -14.38
C LYS A 222 -13.72 4.52 -14.24
N ARG A 223 -14.53 4.38 -13.20
CA ARG A 223 -15.64 5.27 -12.85
C ARG A 223 -15.76 5.38 -11.34
N LEU A 224 -16.32 6.49 -10.88
CA LEU A 224 -16.50 6.74 -9.45
C LEU A 224 -17.38 5.67 -8.79
N GLU A 225 -18.40 5.15 -9.47
CA GLU A 225 -19.29 4.11 -8.92
C GLU A 225 -18.55 2.80 -8.64
N GLU A 226 -17.50 2.48 -9.39
CA GLU A 226 -16.65 1.32 -9.13
C GLU A 226 -15.89 1.49 -7.81
N ILE A 227 -15.39 2.71 -7.53
CA ILE A 227 -14.73 3.05 -6.27
C ILE A 227 -15.70 2.87 -5.09
N PHE A 228 -16.93 3.37 -5.20
CA PHE A 228 -17.96 3.18 -4.17
C PHE A 228 -18.21 1.70 -3.86
N LYS A 229 -18.30 0.84 -4.90
CA LYS A 229 -18.47 -0.61 -4.73
C LYS A 229 -17.28 -1.25 -4.02
N LEU A 230 -16.06 -0.87 -4.39
CA LEU A 230 -14.84 -1.40 -3.76
C LEU A 230 -14.73 -0.99 -2.29
N VAL A 231 -15.01 0.27 -1.95
CA VAL A 231 -15.03 0.73 -0.55
C VAL A 231 -16.15 0.04 0.24
N GLY A 232 -17.34 -0.10 -0.35
CA GLY A 232 -18.45 -0.85 0.25
C GLY A 232 -18.04 -2.28 0.59
N LEU A 233 -17.35 -2.97 -0.33
CA LEU A 233 -16.80 -4.30 -0.09
C LEU A 233 -15.77 -4.31 1.06
N ILE A 234 -14.82 -3.38 1.06
CA ILE A 234 -13.80 -3.29 2.12
C ILE A 234 -14.45 -3.09 3.49
N LYS A 235 -15.44 -2.18 3.58
CA LYS A 235 -16.17 -1.91 4.83
C LYS A 235 -17.04 -3.10 5.26
N GLN A 236 -17.65 -3.83 4.31
CA GLN A 236 -18.52 -4.97 4.60
C GLN A 236 -17.76 -6.23 5.00
N VAL A 237 -16.69 -6.58 4.26
CA VAL A 237 -15.93 -7.83 4.46
C VAL A 237 -14.81 -7.64 5.47
N GLY A 238 -14.23 -6.44 5.53
CA GLY A 238 -13.09 -6.08 6.35
C GLY A 238 -11.75 -6.37 5.66
N PRO A 239 -10.76 -5.46 5.77
CA PRO A 239 -9.46 -5.61 5.09
C PRO A 239 -8.70 -6.87 5.52
N VAL A 240 -8.79 -7.25 6.80
CA VAL A 240 -8.18 -8.49 7.32
C VAL A 240 -8.66 -9.75 6.59
N ASN A 241 -9.97 -9.82 6.29
CA ASN A 241 -10.55 -10.96 5.60
C ASN A 241 -10.18 -10.97 4.11
N LEU A 242 -10.14 -9.80 3.46
CA LEU A 242 -9.72 -9.69 2.07
C LEU A 242 -8.26 -10.11 1.86
N ILE A 243 -7.37 -9.75 2.79
CA ILE A 243 -5.97 -10.21 2.79
C ILE A 243 -5.90 -11.74 2.98
N ARG A 244 -6.64 -12.27 3.97
CA ARG A 244 -6.69 -13.72 4.24
C ARG A 244 -7.19 -14.52 3.03
N GLN A 245 -8.32 -14.12 2.44
CA GLN A 245 -8.90 -14.75 1.26
C GLN A 245 -7.93 -14.74 0.07
N THR A 246 -7.21 -13.64 -0.11
CA THR A 246 -6.17 -13.52 -1.15
C THR A 246 -5.01 -14.49 -0.92
N GLY A 247 -4.57 -14.64 0.32
CA GLY A 247 -3.57 -15.64 0.70
C GLY A 247 -4.03 -17.07 0.38
N GLU A 248 -5.22 -17.45 0.86
CA GLU A 248 -5.83 -18.78 0.63
C GLU A 248 -6.01 -19.10 -0.86
N TYR A 249 -6.41 -18.09 -1.65
CA TYR A 249 -6.53 -18.21 -3.10
C TYR A 249 -5.20 -18.58 -3.76
N PHE A 250 -4.13 -17.84 -3.46
CA PHE A 250 -2.82 -18.09 -4.09
C PHE A 250 -2.18 -19.38 -3.59
N GLU A 251 -2.35 -19.71 -2.31
CA GLU A 251 -1.89 -20.98 -1.77
C GLU A 251 -2.54 -22.17 -2.49
N THR A 252 -3.85 -22.09 -2.71
CA THR A 252 -4.58 -23.11 -3.46
C THR A 252 -4.14 -23.12 -4.93
N ARG A 253 -3.99 -21.95 -5.55
CA ARG A 253 -3.64 -21.82 -6.97
C ARG A 253 -2.27 -22.39 -7.28
N VAL A 254 -1.26 -22.13 -6.45
CA VAL A 254 0.12 -22.62 -6.73
C VAL A 254 0.26 -24.13 -6.49
N LYS A 255 -0.70 -24.75 -5.79
CA LYS A 255 -0.82 -26.20 -5.63
C LYS A 255 -1.64 -26.85 -6.75
N LYS A 256 -2.35 -26.08 -7.59
CA LYS A 256 -3.11 -26.61 -8.72
C LYS A 256 -2.16 -26.98 -9.85
N GLY A 257 -1.86 -28.27 -9.93
CA GLY A 257 -1.01 -28.91 -10.94
C GLY A 257 -0.28 -30.08 -10.30
N GLU A 258 -0.37 -31.27 -10.89
CA GLU A 258 0.32 -32.49 -10.43
C GLU A 258 1.82 -32.43 -10.78
N ILE A 259 2.52 -31.38 -10.34
CA ILE A 259 3.96 -31.30 -10.53
C ILE A 259 4.61 -32.19 -9.47
N ASN A 260 5.10 -33.35 -9.91
CA ASN A 260 5.94 -34.20 -9.08
C ASN A 260 7.33 -33.57 -8.96
N PHE A 261 7.63 -33.00 -7.80
CA PHE A 261 8.94 -32.41 -7.50
C PHE A 261 10.02 -33.45 -7.14
N GLY A 262 9.69 -34.75 -7.11
CA GLY A 262 10.61 -35.83 -6.80
C GLY A 262 11.32 -35.63 -5.46
N THR A 263 12.65 -35.69 -5.48
CA THR A 263 13.51 -35.53 -4.29
C THR A 263 14.07 -34.10 -4.13
N LEU A 264 13.50 -33.10 -4.82
CA LEU A 264 13.98 -31.73 -4.71
C LEU A 264 13.82 -31.20 -3.28
N PRO A 265 14.81 -30.45 -2.75
CA PRO A 265 14.69 -29.82 -1.44
C PRO A 265 13.49 -28.87 -1.37
N SER A 266 12.85 -28.79 -0.20
CA SER A 266 11.69 -27.92 0.03
C SER A 266 11.95 -26.44 -0.28
N GLU A 267 13.19 -25.99 -0.09
CA GLU A 267 13.63 -24.64 -0.43
C GLU A 267 13.54 -24.38 -1.94
N ILE A 268 14.03 -25.30 -2.77
CA ILE A 268 13.97 -25.20 -4.23
C ILE A 268 12.51 -25.23 -4.72
N VAL A 269 11.68 -26.10 -4.14
CA VAL A 269 10.24 -26.14 -4.43
C VAL A 269 9.57 -24.82 -4.05
N GLY A 270 9.95 -24.24 -2.91
CA GLY A 270 9.47 -22.93 -2.47
C GLY A 270 9.86 -21.80 -3.43
N MET A 271 11.12 -21.78 -3.88
CA MET A 271 11.60 -20.82 -4.88
C MET A 271 10.87 -20.96 -6.21
N PHE A 272 10.67 -22.18 -6.70
CA PHE A 272 9.92 -22.43 -7.93
C PHE A 272 8.48 -21.88 -7.84
N LYS A 273 7.77 -22.22 -6.75
CA LYS A 273 6.40 -21.72 -6.50
C LYS A 273 6.36 -20.20 -6.39
N ARG A 274 7.34 -19.59 -5.71
CA ARG A 274 7.50 -18.14 -5.62
C ARG A 274 7.67 -17.51 -7.01
N SER A 275 8.54 -18.06 -7.85
CA SER A 275 8.78 -17.57 -9.21
C SER A 275 7.53 -17.63 -10.08
N LEU A 276 6.76 -18.73 -10.03
CA LEU A 276 5.48 -18.84 -10.74
C LEU A 276 4.48 -17.75 -10.33
N LEU A 277 4.38 -17.51 -9.02
CA LEU A 277 3.51 -16.47 -8.48
C LEU A 277 3.96 -15.07 -8.93
N ILE A 278 5.26 -14.76 -8.87
CA ILE A 278 5.79 -13.48 -9.35
C ILE A 278 5.53 -13.31 -10.86
N LEU A 279 5.82 -14.31 -11.68
CA LEU A 279 5.54 -14.26 -13.12
C LEU A 279 4.06 -13.98 -13.41
N ARG A 280 3.14 -14.57 -12.64
CA ARG A 280 1.70 -14.33 -12.79
C ARG A 280 1.32 -12.86 -12.61
N THR A 281 2.03 -12.12 -11.76
CA THR A 281 1.80 -10.67 -11.57
C THR A 281 2.14 -9.84 -12.80
N GLN A 282 2.97 -10.38 -13.70
CA GLN A 282 3.45 -9.71 -14.92
C GLN A 282 2.60 -10.07 -16.16
N ILE A 283 1.49 -10.79 -15.97
CA ILE A 283 0.61 -11.23 -17.04
C ILE A 283 -0.77 -10.63 -16.84
N ASP A 284 -1.22 -9.87 -17.84
CA ASP A 284 -2.56 -9.31 -17.86
C ASP A 284 -3.63 -10.39 -18.06
N ASN A 285 -4.80 -10.22 -17.44
CA ASN A 285 -5.92 -11.16 -17.57
C ASN A 285 -6.51 -11.24 -18.99
N ARG A 286 -6.27 -10.23 -19.83
CA ARG A 286 -6.77 -10.16 -21.22
C ARG A 286 -5.75 -10.63 -22.25
N GLY A 287 -4.58 -11.09 -21.83
CA GLY A 287 -3.46 -11.47 -22.70
C GLY A 287 -2.43 -10.36 -22.87
N VAL A 288 -1.32 -10.72 -23.53
CA VAL A 288 -0.23 -9.80 -23.91
C VAL A 288 -0.60 -9.05 -25.18
#